data_AF-A0A8T2QNW9-F1
#
_entry.id   AF-A0A8T2QNW9-F1
#
_cell.length_a   1.000
_cell.length_b   1.000
_cell.length_c   1.000
_cell.angle_alpha   90.00
_cell.angle_beta   90.00
_cell.angle_gamma   90.00
#
_symmetry.space_group_name_H-M   'P 1'
#
loop_
_entity.id
_entity.type
_entity.pdbx_description
1 polymer ?
#
loop_
_entity_poly.entity_id
_entity_poly.type
_entity_poly.pdbx_seq_one_letter_code
_entity_poly.pdbx_strand_id
1 'polypeptide(L)'
;MEAVAEGLWLLAERFEEGGCIPQAVKCLEALCQSQVSFLPILEVKTRLRIATILLNHTDNVTHAKNHLERAQLLLKQIPSCFELKCRAYSLLSRCYHLVGTIPPQKQTLKKALDLATGAGEGESSMLWACNFNLQLANALTTEGDFRGAIKVLECGVSLASKVGRSDLEMVFSTSILHVHLMQWEDTAVVQEAVAKCDEIWDSMPSAQRKACHGLHLYNELLHTFYTLRICDYKQALVHVEALDATLKVVSKSEAKTLPAEQLSGSRKRQSQGQSEGESNSGIRNSNAIFSTNFELGPAPLGGEWLPKGAVSILVDLMAVMCARPKGYFDKCNKRLSSGISQAQDELQKLGITTSATEVDLQHWAIWVSGVYLILLLQLIENKVIIELTRTEFSEAQKSLVQMLDWFNRFPTILQGCETTIHMLVGHYAHSLGCFSEAATHFQEAARLTESKGLQAMCQIYAAISYICIGDADSSSLALDLIGPIYRSVDSFVGLREKTAVWFAAGVVQMKQHNLQEARSRLSNGLTITHKQWGNIQLVSQYLMVLGSSALALHDTGQALDILKSSLTLAKTLHDVPTQIGVLSELTALYRELGDPSKELENSEYEGKRSDDLKNRIKMVQASDSHLSILKFGV
;
A
#
# COMPACT_ATOMS: atom_id res chain seq x y z
N MET A 1 -11.80 38.46 -35.27
CA MET A 1 -10.68 38.40 -34.31
C MET A 1 -10.93 37.35 -33.25
N GLU A 2 -12.11 37.32 -32.63
CA GLU A 2 -12.56 36.20 -31.79
C GLU A 2 -12.51 34.86 -32.54
N ALA A 3 -12.91 34.83 -33.82
CA ALA A 3 -12.81 33.64 -34.67
C ALA A 3 -11.38 33.05 -34.80
N VAL A 4 -10.33 33.88 -34.69
CA VAL A 4 -8.93 33.41 -34.74
C VAL A 4 -8.56 32.75 -33.41
N ALA A 5 -9.01 33.33 -32.29
CA ALA A 5 -8.81 32.74 -30.98
C ALA A 5 -9.59 31.43 -30.81
N GLU A 6 -10.85 31.39 -31.23
CA GLU A 6 -11.66 30.18 -31.25
C GLU A 6 -11.06 29.09 -32.14
N GLY A 7 -10.57 29.47 -33.33
CA GLY A 7 -9.90 28.53 -34.24
C GLY A 7 -8.64 27.91 -33.63
N LEU A 8 -7.81 28.70 -32.95
CA LEU A 8 -6.60 28.20 -32.28
C LEU A 8 -6.92 27.35 -31.04
N TRP A 9 -7.98 27.67 -30.31
CA TRP A 9 -8.46 26.84 -29.20
C TRP A 9 -8.97 25.47 -29.69
N LEU A 10 -9.79 25.45 -30.74
CA LEU A 10 -10.27 24.21 -31.36
C LEU A 10 -9.14 23.36 -31.93
N LEU A 11 -8.13 24.01 -32.53
CA LEU A 11 -6.96 23.32 -33.05
C LEU A 11 -6.12 22.72 -31.92
N ALA A 12 -5.96 23.44 -30.80
CA ALA A 12 -5.28 22.93 -29.62
C ALA A 12 -6.01 21.72 -29.02
N GLU A 13 -7.34 21.76 -28.94
CA GLU A 13 -8.16 20.62 -28.48
C GLU A 13 -7.96 19.38 -29.37
N ARG A 14 -8.00 19.54 -30.70
CA ARG A 14 -7.75 18.43 -31.62
C ARG A 14 -6.34 17.86 -31.50
N PHE A 15 -5.34 18.71 -31.29
CA PHE A 15 -3.97 18.23 -31.07
C PHE A 15 -3.81 17.53 -29.74
N GLU A 16 -4.47 17.99 -28.68
CA GLU A 16 -4.50 17.30 -27.38
C GLU A 16 -5.21 15.94 -27.51
N GLU A 17 -6.35 15.87 -28.21
CA GLU A 17 -7.07 14.63 -28.52
C GLU A 17 -6.20 13.63 -29.31
N GLY A 18 -5.40 14.14 -30.25
CA GLY A 18 -4.45 13.36 -31.03
C GLY A 18 -3.12 13.07 -30.34
N GLY A 19 -2.93 13.44 -29.07
CA GLY A 19 -1.69 13.21 -28.31
C GLY A 19 -0.50 14.09 -28.72
N CYS A 20 -0.69 15.07 -29.61
CA CYS A 20 0.31 16.02 -30.08
C CYS A 20 0.43 17.22 -29.12
N ILE A 21 0.82 16.94 -27.88
CA ILE A 21 0.84 17.92 -26.78
C ILE A 21 1.68 19.17 -27.07
N PRO A 22 2.91 19.08 -27.65
CA PRO A 22 3.69 20.27 -27.97
C PRO A 22 2.99 21.21 -28.97
N GLN A 23 2.28 20.64 -29.95
CA GLN A 23 1.54 21.38 -30.97
C GLN A 23 0.32 22.07 -30.35
N ALA A 24 -0.39 21.39 -29.43
CA ALA A 24 -1.50 21.98 -28.69
C ALA A 24 -1.05 23.20 -27.86
N VAL A 25 0.06 23.07 -27.13
CA VAL A 25 0.64 24.17 -26.33
C VAL A 25 1.04 25.34 -27.22
N LYS A 26 1.75 25.09 -28.34
CA LYS A 26 2.16 26.14 -29.29
C LYS A 26 0.97 26.91 -29.89
N CYS A 27 -0.14 26.25 -30.19
CA CYS A 27 -1.35 26.91 -30.70
C CYS A 27 -1.89 27.95 -29.70
N LEU A 28 -1.87 27.61 -28.41
CA LEU A 28 -2.34 28.49 -27.34
C LEU A 28 -1.31 29.58 -26.98
N GLU A 29 -0.02 29.27 -27.04
CA GLU A 29 1.06 30.25 -26.83
C GLU A 29 1.05 31.36 -27.87
N ALA A 30 0.73 31.04 -29.12
CA ALA A 30 0.59 32.03 -30.19
C ALA A 30 -0.43 33.13 -29.84
N LEU A 31 -1.49 32.79 -29.10
CA LEU A 31 -2.45 33.78 -28.59
C LEU A 31 -1.86 34.65 -27.47
N CYS A 32 -1.02 34.09 -26.60
CA CYS A 32 -0.40 34.79 -25.49
C CYS A 32 0.78 35.69 -25.91
N GLN A 33 1.40 35.42 -27.05
CA GLN A 33 2.58 36.13 -27.57
C GLN A 33 2.24 37.08 -28.74
N SER A 34 0.98 37.11 -29.18
CA SER A 34 0.52 37.98 -30.26
C SER A 34 0.76 39.45 -29.95
N GLN A 35 1.23 40.21 -30.95
CA GLN A 35 1.33 41.67 -30.87
C GLN A 35 -0.04 42.36 -30.88
N VAL A 36 -1.10 41.60 -31.21
CA VAL A 36 -2.48 42.10 -31.23
C VAL A 36 -3.07 42.03 -29.82
N SER A 37 -3.61 43.17 -29.35
CA SER A 37 -4.23 43.27 -28.02
C SER A 37 -5.55 42.49 -27.96
N PHE A 38 -5.54 41.31 -27.35
CA PHE A 38 -6.75 40.57 -26.98
C PHE A 38 -7.34 41.09 -25.65
N LEU A 39 -8.59 40.71 -25.35
CA LEU A 39 -9.17 40.98 -24.04
C LEU A 39 -8.37 40.25 -22.95
N PRO A 40 -8.02 40.92 -21.82
CA PRO A 40 -7.24 40.29 -20.74
C PRO A 40 -7.82 38.97 -20.22
N ILE A 41 -9.15 38.83 -20.23
CA ILE A 41 -9.84 37.59 -19.81
C ILE A 41 -9.55 36.40 -20.74
N LEU A 42 -9.40 36.64 -22.05
CA LEU A 42 -9.07 35.60 -23.02
C LEU A 42 -7.64 35.11 -22.81
N GLU A 43 -6.71 36.03 -22.57
CA GLU A 43 -5.32 35.68 -22.25
C GLU A 43 -5.25 34.85 -20.96
N VAL A 44 -5.96 35.25 -19.90
CA VAL A 44 -6.04 34.48 -18.65
C VAL A 44 -6.57 33.07 -18.88
N LYS A 45 -7.70 32.92 -19.58
CA LYS A 45 -8.27 31.59 -19.91
C LYS A 45 -7.28 30.73 -20.69
N THR A 46 -6.58 31.33 -21.65
CA THR A 46 -5.59 30.64 -22.49
C THR A 46 -4.39 30.19 -21.66
N ARG A 47 -3.85 31.05 -20.79
CA ARG A 47 -2.75 30.70 -19.87
C ARG A 47 -3.14 29.61 -18.89
N LEU A 48 -4.36 29.62 -18.35
CA LEU A 48 -4.87 28.55 -17.49
C LEU A 48 -5.00 27.23 -18.25
N ARG A 49 -5.41 27.26 -19.52
CA ARG A 49 -5.50 26.07 -20.37
C ARG A 49 -4.13 25.49 -20.69
N ILE A 50 -3.15 26.33 -21.07
CA ILE A 50 -1.75 25.92 -21.27
C ILE A 50 -1.22 25.25 -20.02
N ALA A 51 -1.35 25.91 -18.86
CA ALA A 51 -0.90 25.34 -17.59
C ALA A 51 -1.59 24.00 -17.27
N THR A 52 -2.88 23.85 -17.57
CA THR A 52 -3.61 22.59 -17.39
C THR A 52 -3.03 21.48 -18.27
N ILE A 53 -2.81 21.76 -19.56
CA ILE A 53 -2.22 20.79 -20.51
C ILE A 53 -0.81 20.41 -20.08
N LEU A 54 0.01 21.39 -19.70
CA LEU A 54 1.39 21.15 -19.25
C LEU A 54 1.43 20.30 -17.97
N LEU A 55 0.57 20.58 -16.99
CA LEU A 55 0.52 19.84 -15.73
C LEU A 55 -0.02 18.42 -15.87
N ASN A 56 -0.91 18.19 -16.84
CA ASN A 56 -1.47 16.87 -17.08
C ASN A 56 -0.53 16.04 -17.97
N HIS A 57 0.10 16.63 -18.98
CA HIS A 57 0.75 15.84 -20.03
C HIS A 57 2.27 16.01 -20.12
N THR A 58 2.89 16.87 -19.33
CA THR A 58 4.33 17.17 -19.44
C THR A 58 5.01 17.31 -18.07
N ASP A 59 6.34 17.35 -18.08
CA ASP A 59 7.22 17.63 -16.94
C ASP A 59 7.53 19.13 -16.77
N ASN A 60 7.01 20.00 -17.63
CA ASN A 60 7.34 21.42 -17.69
C ASN A 60 6.58 22.23 -16.62
N VAL A 61 6.71 21.84 -15.35
CA VAL A 61 6.03 22.48 -14.21
C VAL A 61 6.46 23.94 -14.06
N THR A 62 7.74 24.25 -14.30
CA THR A 62 8.24 25.64 -14.29
C THR A 62 7.59 26.48 -15.39
N HIS A 63 7.35 25.89 -16.56
CA HIS A 63 6.67 26.57 -17.66
C HIS A 63 5.21 26.84 -17.31
N ALA A 64 4.50 25.83 -16.78
CA ALA A 64 3.13 25.98 -16.28
C ALA A 64 3.05 27.08 -15.21
N LYS A 65 3.98 27.07 -14.24
CA LYS A 65 4.09 28.08 -13.19
C LYS A 65 4.22 29.49 -13.75
N ASN A 66 5.11 29.71 -14.72
CA ASN A 66 5.30 31.03 -15.36
C ASN A 66 4.00 31.54 -16.01
N HIS A 67 3.26 30.68 -16.71
CA HIS A 67 1.95 31.04 -17.27
C HIS A 67 0.93 31.40 -16.19
N LEU A 68 0.92 30.68 -15.06
CA LEU A 68 0.01 30.91 -13.94
C LEU A 68 0.33 32.19 -13.17
N GLU A 69 1.60 32.49 -12.91
CA GLU A 69 2.02 33.74 -12.28
C GLU A 69 1.63 34.95 -13.13
N ARG A 70 1.82 34.86 -14.45
CA ARG A 70 1.37 35.90 -15.38
C ARG A 70 -0.16 36.04 -15.40
N ALA A 71 -0.89 34.93 -15.38
CA ALA A 71 -2.36 34.95 -15.29
C ALA A 71 -2.84 35.60 -13.98
N GLN A 72 -2.18 35.33 -12.85
CA GLN A 72 -2.51 35.97 -11.57
C GLN A 72 -2.28 37.49 -11.59
N LEU A 73 -1.21 37.97 -12.22
CA LEU A 73 -0.96 39.41 -12.35
C LEU A 73 -2.08 40.11 -13.13
N LEU A 74 -2.54 39.51 -14.23
CA LEU A 74 -3.66 40.03 -15.02
C LEU A 74 -4.97 39.99 -14.21
N LEU A 75 -5.22 38.91 -13.47
CA LEU A 75 -6.42 38.76 -12.64
C LEU A 75 -6.50 39.76 -11.49
N LYS A 76 -5.38 40.32 -11.01
CA LYS A 76 -5.40 41.42 -10.03
C LYS A 76 -6.06 42.67 -10.60
N GLN A 77 -5.97 42.89 -11.91
CA GLN A 77 -6.55 44.04 -12.60
C GLN A 77 -8.03 43.83 -12.94
N ILE A 78 -8.58 42.63 -12.73
CA ILE A 78 -9.95 42.25 -13.06
C ILE A 78 -10.68 41.77 -11.79
N PRO A 79 -11.36 42.66 -11.04
CA PRO A 79 -12.00 42.30 -9.78
C PRO A 79 -13.07 41.20 -9.91
N SER A 80 -13.86 41.23 -10.98
CA SER A 80 -15.10 40.44 -11.17
C SER A 80 -14.90 38.95 -11.48
N CYS A 81 -13.69 38.47 -11.74
CA CYS A 81 -13.44 37.09 -12.16
C CYS A 81 -13.07 36.14 -11.00
N PHE A 82 -14.01 35.90 -10.07
CA PHE A 82 -13.81 35.01 -8.92
C PHE A 82 -13.35 33.59 -9.31
N GLU A 83 -14.10 32.92 -10.19
CA GLU A 83 -13.82 31.55 -10.64
C GLU A 83 -12.40 31.38 -11.23
N LEU A 84 -11.99 32.33 -12.07
CA LEU A 84 -10.66 32.29 -12.70
C LEU A 84 -9.54 32.53 -11.68
N LYS A 85 -9.78 33.38 -10.67
CA LYS A 85 -8.84 33.57 -9.55
C LYS A 85 -8.67 32.28 -8.75
N CYS A 86 -9.77 31.63 -8.38
CA CYS A 86 -9.72 30.39 -7.63
C CYS A 86 -9.03 29.26 -8.41
N ARG A 87 -9.35 29.12 -9.70
CA ARG A 87 -8.68 28.16 -10.59
C ARG A 87 -7.18 28.43 -10.72
N ALA A 88 -6.77 29.69 -10.85
CA ALA A 88 -5.37 30.08 -10.91
C ALA A 88 -4.63 29.72 -9.61
N TYR A 89 -5.22 29.98 -8.45
CA TYR A 89 -4.65 29.60 -7.15
C TYR A 89 -4.52 28.08 -6.99
N SER A 90 -5.54 27.32 -7.39
CA SER A 90 -5.54 25.85 -7.33
C SER A 90 -4.45 25.24 -8.21
N LEU A 91 -4.32 25.69 -9.46
CA LEU A 91 -3.27 25.21 -10.38
C LEU A 91 -1.88 25.62 -9.91
N LEU A 92 -1.72 26.82 -9.34
CA LEU A 92 -0.43 27.27 -8.82
C LEU A 92 -0.02 26.48 -7.57
N SER A 93 -0.97 26.15 -6.69
CA SER A 93 -0.77 25.21 -5.58
C SER A 93 -0.28 23.85 -6.08
N ARG A 94 -0.91 23.28 -7.14
CA ARG A 94 -0.45 22.03 -7.78
C ARG A 94 0.98 22.14 -8.32
N CYS A 95 1.36 23.28 -8.92
CA CYS A 95 2.74 23.50 -9.36
C CYS A 95 3.72 23.47 -8.17
N TYR A 96 3.42 24.18 -7.08
CA TYR A 96 4.28 24.20 -5.91
C TYR A 96 4.39 22.83 -5.23
N HIS A 97 3.31 22.05 -5.23
CA HIS A 97 3.33 20.66 -4.76
C HIS A 97 4.28 19.79 -5.59
N LEU A 98 4.15 19.83 -6.93
CA LEU A 98 4.98 19.04 -7.84
C LEU A 98 6.46 19.46 -7.81
N VAL A 99 6.75 20.73 -7.55
CA VAL A 99 8.13 21.24 -7.37
C VAL A 99 8.68 20.88 -5.97
N GLY A 100 7.84 20.43 -5.03
CA GLY A 100 8.23 20.11 -3.66
C GLY A 100 8.40 21.32 -2.74
N THR A 101 7.91 22.51 -3.13
CA THR A 101 8.02 23.74 -2.32
C THR A 101 6.75 23.95 -1.48
N ILE A 102 6.72 23.36 -0.29
CA ILE A 102 5.55 23.39 0.61
C ILE A 102 5.23 24.80 1.16
N PRO A 103 6.18 25.64 1.60
CA PRO A 103 5.84 26.94 2.19
C PRO A 103 5.12 27.90 1.21
N PRO A 104 5.58 28.06 -0.05
CA PRO A 104 4.84 28.83 -1.07
C PRO A 104 3.46 28.24 -1.39
N GLN A 105 3.33 26.91 -1.39
CA GLN A 105 2.05 26.23 -1.57
C GLN A 105 1.05 26.65 -0.48
N LYS A 106 1.43 26.50 0.79
CA LYS A 106 0.58 26.88 1.94
C LYS A 106 0.21 28.36 1.90
N GLN A 107 1.15 29.25 1.60
CA GLN A 107 0.87 30.68 1.54
C GLN A 107 -0.14 31.01 0.43
N THR A 108 -0.01 30.34 -0.72
CA THR A 108 -0.92 30.47 -1.87
C THR A 108 -2.32 29.98 -1.50
N LEU A 109 -2.41 28.83 -0.85
CA LEU A 109 -3.68 28.24 -0.41
C LEU A 109 -4.40 29.07 0.66
N LYS A 110 -3.66 29.62 1.64
CA LYS A 110 -4.24 30.52 2.66
C LYS A 110 -4.84 31.77 2.02
N LYS A 111 -4.11 32.43 1.11
CA LYS A 111 -4.64 33.58 0.35
C LYS A 111 -5.88 33.24 -0.47
N ALA A 112 -5.92 32.03 -1.04
CA ALA A 112 -7.06 31.57 -1.83
C ALA A 112 -8.28 31.29 -0.94
N LEU A 113 -8.06 30.75 0.26
CA LEU A 113 -9.11 30.53 1.26
C LEU A 113 -9.68 31.86 1.79
N ASP A 114 -8.82 32.86 2.03
CA ASP A 114 -9.26 34.21 2.42
C ASP A 114 -10.11 34.84 1.31
N LEU A 115 -9.74 34.64 0.04
CA LEU A 115 -10.51 35.11 -1.11
C LEU A 115 -11.87 34.42 -1.21
N ALA A 116 -11.91 33.10 -1.03
CA ALA A 116 -13.16 32.34 -1.07
C ALA A 116 -14.08 32.77 0.08
N THR A 117 -13.61 32.70 1.32
CA THR A 117 -14.41 33.09 2.49
C THR A 117 -14.87 34.56 2.45
N GLY A 118 -14.07 35.47 1.88
CA GLY A 118 -14.42 36.88 1.70
C GLY A 118 -15.40 37.18 0.55
N ALA A 119 -15.65 36.24 -0.37
CA ALA A 119 -16.53 36.45 -1.53
C ALA A 119 -18.04 36.29 -1.23
N GLY A 120 -18.42 35.97 0.02
CA GLY A 120 -19.81 35.84 0.48
C GLY A 120 -20.33 34.39 0.51
N GLU A 121 -21.59 34.22 0.90
CA GLU A 121 -22.26 32.91 1.14
C GLU A 121 -22.74 32.18 -0.14
N GLY A 122 -22.11 32.43 -1.29
CA GLY A 122 -22.45 31.73 -2.53
C GLY A 122 -22.00 30.26 -2.51
N GLU A 123 -22.80 29.34 -3.08
CA GLU A 123 -22.46 27.91 -3.17
C GLU A 123 -21.08 27.69 -3.83
N SER A 124 -20.79 28.35 -4.95
CA SER A 124 -19.48 28.29 -5.61
C SER A 124 -18.32 28.70 -4.67
N SER A 125 -18.54 29.74 -3.87
CA SER A 125 -17.53 30.22 -2.92
C SER A 125 -17.20 29.18 -1.86
N MET A 126 -18.23 28.52 -1.31
CA MET A 126 -18.07 27.46 -0.34
C MET A 126 -17.41 26.21 -0.94
N LEU A 127 -17.74 25.84 -2.18
CA LEU A 127 -17.09 24.72 -2.88
C LEU A 127 -15.60 24.96 -3.11
N TRP A 128 -15.21 26.18 -3.49
CA TRP A 128 -13.81 26.56 -3.60
C TRP A 128 -13.10 26.58 -2.25
N ALA A 129 -13.75 27.08 -1.20
CA ALA A 129 -13.21 27.02 0.16
C ALA A 129 -12.96 25.56 0.60
N CYS A 130 -13.89 24.65 0.33
CA CYS A 130 -13.72 23.22 0.57
C CYS A 130 -12.52 22.64 -0.20
N ASN A 131 -12.38 22.97 -1.50
CA ASN A 131 -11.23 22.52 -2.31
C ASN A 131 -9.90 23.03 -1.73
N PHE A 132 -9.81 24.29 -1.32
CA PHE A 132 -8.59 24.83 -0.73
C PHE A 132 -8.27 24.22 0.63
N ASN A 133 -9.28 23.90 1.46
CA ASN A 133 -9.07 23.16 2.71
C ASN A 133 -8.50 21.77 2.45
N LEU A 134 -9.01 21.00 1.47
CA LEU A 134 -8.45 19.68 1.12
C LEU A 134 -6.99 19.79 0.64
N GLN A 135 -6.69 20.74 -0.25
CA GLN A 135 -5.32 20.94 -0.73
C GLN A 135 -4.37 21.40 0.38
N LEU A 136 -4.85 22.24 1.31
CA LEU A 136 -4.05 22.71 2.43
C LEU A 136 -3.81 21.59 3.43
N ALA A 137 -4.81 20.75 3.70
CA ALA A 137 -4.64 19.55 4.51
C ALA A 137 -3.59 18.61 3.91
N ASN A 138 -3.64 18.36 2.60
CA ASN A 138 -2.62 17.54 1.92
C ASN A 138 -1.20 18.14 2.06
N ALA A 139 -1.06 19.46 1.89
CA ALA A 139 0.22 20.15 2.06
C ALA A 139 0.75 20.06 3.51
N LEU A 140 -0.12 20.16 4.51
CA LEU A 140 0.23 20.03 5.92
C LEU A 140 0.61 18.58 6.28
N THR A 141 -0.13 17.59 5.77
CA THR A 141 0.21 16.17 5.91
C THR A 141 1.58 15.85 5.30
N THR A 142 1.89 16.41 4.13
CA THR A 142 3.20 16.22 3.46
C THR A 142 4.36 16.80 4.29
N GLU A 143 4.11 17.86 5.05
CA GLU A 143 5.10 18.47 5.97
C GLU A 143 5.20 17.75 7.33
N GLY A 144 4.28 16.82 7.62
CA GLY A 144 4.16 16.14 8.91
C GLY A 144 3.35 16.91 9.97
N ASP A 145 2.68 18.02 9.62
CA ASP A 145 1.75 18.73 10.52
C ASP A 145 0.36 18.10 10.48
N PHE A 146 0.23 16.89 11.03
CA PHE A 146 -1.03 16.14 11.06
C PHE A 146 -2.12 16.84 11.87
N ARG A 147 -1.77 17.50 12.98
CA ARG A 147 -2.73 18.25 13.81
C ARG A 147 -3.27 19.46 13.08
N GLY A 148 -2.41 20.20 12.36
CA GLY A 148 -2.83 21.28 11.48
C GLY A 148 -3.74 20.77 10.35
N ALA A 149 -3.39 19.64 9.73
CA ALA A 149 -4.21 19.03 8.68
C ALA A 149 -5.61 18.67 9.18
N ILE A 150 -5.74 18.00 10.34
CA ILE A 150 -7.03 17.65 10.94
C ILE A 150 -7.88 18.90 11.20
N LYS A 151 -7.32 19.96 11.79
CA LYS A 151 -8.06 21.22 12.04
C LYS A 151 -8.62 21.85 10.76
N VAL A 152 -7.82 21.85 9.70
CA VAL A 152 -8.25 22.37 8.39
C VAL A 152 -9.37 21.50 7.79
N LEU A 153 -9.29 20.18 7.95
CA LEU A 153 -10.33 19.26 7.50
C LEU A 153 -11.63 19.41 8.32
N GLU A 154 -11.56 19.61 9.63
CA GLU A 154 -12.72 19.89 10.49
C GLU A 154 -13.43 21.18 10.09
N CYS A 155 -12.68 22.24 9.74
CA CYS A 155 -13.25 23.43 9.13
C CYS A 155 -13.97 23.11 7.81
N GLY A 156 -13.40 22.21 6.99
CA GLY A 156 -14.01 21.69 5.78
C GLY A 156 -15.33 20.95 6.02
N VAL A 157 -15.40 20.09 7.05
CA VAL A 157 -16.65 19.43 7.48
C VAL A 157 -17.72 20.47 7.80
N SER A 158 -17.38 21.48 8.61
CA SER A 158 -18.34 22.54 8.98
C SER A 158 -18.86 23.31 7.76
N LEU A 159 -18.00 23.56 6.76
CA LEU A 159 -18.42 24.19 5.51
C LEU A 159 -19.33 23.27 4.68
N ALA A 160 -18.98 21.99 4.56
CA ALA A 160 -19.79 21.00 3.84
C ALA A 160 -21.21 20.87 4.43
N SER A 161 -21.32 20.87 5.76
CA SER A 161 -22.61 20.85 6.46
C SER A 161 -23.44 22.10 6.21
N LYS A 162 -22.82 23.27 6.12
CA LYS A 162 -23.53 24.52 5.78
C LYS A 162 -24.09 24.51 4.36
N VAL A 163 -23.39 23.87 3.42
CA VAL A 163 -23.86 23.71 2.03
C VAL A 163 -24.94 22.63 1.93
N GLY A 164 -25.06 21.74 2.93
CA GLY A 164 -26.00 20.60 2.89
C GLY A 164 -25.55 19.49 1.94
N ARG A 165 -24.23 19.35 1.75
CA ARG A 165 -23.58 18.42 0.81
C ARG A 165 -22.96 17.25 1.56
N SER A 166 -23.72 16.17 1.74
CA SER A 166 -23.29 14.96 2.46
C SER A 166 -22.11 14.22 1.78
N ASP A 167 -21.97 14.34 0.46
CA ASP A 167 -20.80 13.85 -0.27
C ASP A 167 -19.51 14.54 0.18
N LEU A 168 -19.56 15.85 0.40
CA LEU A 168 -18.39 16.60 0.88
C LEU A 168 -18.06 16.30 2.32
N GLU A 169 -19.07 16.21 3.18
CA GLU A 169 -18.89 15.82 4.57
C GLU A 169 -18.17 14.47 4.65
N MET A 170 -18.53 13.53 3.78
CA MET A 170 -17.91 12.23 3.70
C MET A 170 -16.47 12.31 3.16
N VAL A 171 -16.18 13.13 2.14
CA VAL A 171 -14.80 13.36 1.66
C VAL A 171 -13.90 13.92 2.77
N PHE A 172 -14.37 14.89 3.55
CA PHE A 172 -13.60 15.43 4.66
C PHE A 172 -13.44 14.42 5.80
N SER A 173 -14.50 13.70 6.15
CA SER A 173 -14.47 12.72 7.25
C SER A 173 -13.55 11.55 6.94
N THR A 174 -13.60 11.03 5.71
CA THR A 174 -12.64 10.00 5.24
C THR A 174 -11.22 10.54 5.18
N SER A 175 -11.01 11.81 4.81
CA SER A 175 -9.68 12.43 4.86
C SER A 175 -9.16 12.57 6.29
N ILE A 176 -10.03 12.89 7.27
CA ILE A 176 -9.68 12.93 8.70
C ILE A 176 -9.28 11.53 9.17
N LEU A 177 -10.07 10.51 8.84
CA LEU A 177 -9.76 9.13 9.14
C LEU A 177 -8.40 8.71 8.55
N HIS A 178 -8.12 9.07 7.30
CA HIS A 178 -6.83 8.78 6.67
C HIS A 178 -5.65 9.42 7.43
N VAL A 179 -5.75 10.69 7.82
CA VAL A 179 -4.70 11.35 8.61
C VAL A 179 -4.51 10.67 9.97
N HIS A 180 -5.59 10.29 10.64
CA HIS A 180 -5.51 9.53 11.90
C HIS A 180 -4.85 8.15 11.71
N LEU A 181 -5.12 7.46 10.59
CA LEU A 181 -4.48 6.18 10.29
C LEU A 181 -2.98 6.31 9.98
N MET A 182 -2.53 7.44 9.43
CA MET A 182 -1.10 7.69 9.16
C MET A 182 -0.30 7.90 10.45
N GLN A 183 -0.79 8.71 11.39
CA GLN A 183 -0.06 9.03 12.62
C GLN A 183 -0.33 8.03 13.76
N TRP A 184 -1.54 7.48 13.81
CA TRP A 184 -2.08 6.59 14.85
C TRP A 184 -1.61 6.96 16.27
N GLU A 185 -2.03 8.13 16.77
CA GLU A 185 -1.71 8.57 18.14
C GLU A 185 -2.52 7.80 19.19
N ASP A 186 -3.84 7.68 19.00
CA ASP A 186 -4.77 7.05 19.93
C ASP A 186 -5.83 6.23 19.18
N THR A 187 -6.01 4.97 19.60
CA THR A 187 -7.00 4.05 19.04
C THR A 187 -8.42 4.57 19.25
N ALA A 188 -8.72 5.24 20.37
CA ALA A 188 -10.06 5.78 20.64
C ALA A 188 -10.44 6.87 19.63
N VAL A 189 -9.50 7.75 19.28
CA VAL A 189 -9.72 8.82 18.29
C VAL A 189 -9.91 8.24 16.89
N VAL A 190 -9.15 7.21 16.53
CA VAL A 190 -9.33 6.51 15.24
C VAL A 190 -10.72 5.83 15.19
N GLN A 191 -11.14 5.20 16.29
CA GLN A 191 -12.47 4.58 16.41
C GLN A 191 -13.61 5.59 16.26
N GLU A 192 -13.47 6.76 16.87
CA GLU A 192 -14.43 7.85 16.72
C GLU A 192 -14.51 8.33 15.27
N ALA A 193 -13.37 8.49 14.60
CA ALA A 193 -13.32 8.87 13.19
C ALA A 193 -13.97 7.82 12.26
N VAL A 194 -13.77 6.53 12.54
CA VAL A 194 -14.46 5.42 11.85
C VAL A 194 -15.97 5.51 12.05
N ALA A 195 -16.43 5.60 13.31
CA ALA A 195 -17.86 5.68 13.63
C ALA A 195 -18.54 6.89 12.97
N LYS A 196 -17.84 8.02 12.89
CA LYS A 196 -18.32 9.22 12.20
C LYS A 196 -18.46 9.01 10.68
N CYS A 197 -17.54 8.27 10.06
CA CYS A 197 -17.65 7.92 8.65
C CYS A 197 -18.86 7.00 8.40
N ASP A 198 -19.10 6.03 9.27
CA ASP A 198 -20.26 5.14 9.20
C ASP A 198 -21.58 5.92 9.34
N GLU A 199 -21.67 6.82 10.33
CA GLU A 199 -22.85 7.65 10.56
C GLU A 199 -23.20 8.50 9.33
N ILE A 200 -22.20 9.19 8.76
CA ILE A 200 -22.40 10.03 7.58
C ILE A 200 -22.78 9.16 6.39
N TRP A 201 -22.08 8.06 6.14
CA TRP A 201 -22.36 7.17 5.02
C TRP A 201 -23.78 6.60 5.05
N ASP A 202 -24.25 6.18 6.23
CA ASP A 202 -25.59 5.62 6.39
C ASP A 202 -26.69 6.68 6.26
N SER A 203 -26.40 7.93 6.64
CA SER A 203 -27.31 9.06 6.43
C SER A 203 -27.48 9.45 4.95
N MET A 204 -26.54 9.06 4.07
CA MET A 204 -26.58 9.44 2.65
C MET A 204 -27.71 8.73 1.88
N PRO A 205 -28.43 9.47 1.00
CA PRO A 205 -29.41 8.90 0.09
C PRO A 205 -28.84 7.75 -0.75
N SER A 206 -29.64 6.68 -0.93
CA SER A 206 -29.20 5.47 -1.65
C SER A 206 -28.82 5.74 -3.12
N ALA A 207 -29.44 6.73 -3.75
CA ALA A 207 -29.09 7.16 -5.11
C ALA A 207 -27.69 7.80 -5.17
N GLN A 208 -27.32 8.59 -4.15
CA GLN A 208 -26.03 9.26 -4.07
C GLN A 208 -24.91 8.26 -3.75
N ARG A 209 -25.15 7.32 -2.82
CA ARG A 209 -24.22 6.22 -2.53
C ARG A 209 -23.88 5.37 -3.77
N LYS A 210 -24.87 5.13 -4.65
CA LYS A 210 -24.68 4.41 -5.91
C LYS A 210 -23.96 5.23 -6.99
N ALA A 211 -23.95 6.55 -6.89
CA ALA A 211 -23.25 7.42 -7.83
C ALA A 211 -21.77 7.57 -7.46
N CYS A 212 -21.46 7.67 -6.16
CA CYS A 212 -20.12 7.97 -5.62
C CYS A 212 -19.25 6.73 -5.40
N HIS A 213 -19.00 5.94 -6.47
CA HIS A 213 -18.17 4.72 -6.38
C HIS A 213 -16.76 4.96 -5.83
N GLY A 214 -16.10 6.05 -6.25
CA GLY A 214 -14.74 6.39 -5.79
C GLY A 214 -14.69 6.64 -4.28
N LEU A 215 -15.66 7.39 -3.77
CA LEU A 215 -15.77 7.69 -2.34
C LEU A 215 -16.08 6.45 -1.50
N HIS A 216 -16.94 5.55 -2.02
CA HIS A 216 -17.19 4.26 -1.38
C HIS A 216 -15.91 3.43 -1.29
N LEU A 217 -15.19 3.27 -2.40
CA LEU A 217 -13.93 2.50 -2.45
C LEU A 217 -12.91 3.09 -1.48
N TYR A 218 -12.77 4.41 -1.45
CA TYR A 218 -11.86 5.08 -0.52
C TYR A 218 -12.25 4.82 0.93
N ASN A 219 -13.53 4.96 1.28
CA ASN A 219 -14.02 4.68 2.63
C ASN A 219 -13.74 3.22 3.06
N GLU A 220 -14.12 2.26 2.23
CA GLU A 220 -13.95 0.83 2.52
C GLU A 220 -12.47 0.42 2.64
N LEU A 221 -11.58 1.05 1.87
CA LEU A 221 -10.14 0.84 2.02
C LEU A 221 -9.64 1.33 3.38
N LEU A 222 -10.04 2.53 3.81
CA LEU A 222 -9.64 3.04 5.13
C LEU A 222 -10.15 2.16 6.27
N HIS A 223 -11.39 1.65 6.17
CA HIS A 223 -11.93 0.68 7.12
C HIS A 223 -11.14 -0.63 7.10
N THR A 224 -10.73 -1.10 5.92
CA THR A 224 -9.87 -2.27 5.77
C THR A 224 -8.49 -2.05 6.42
N PHE A 225 -7.86 -0.89 6.23
CA PHE A 225 -6.59 -0.55 6.89
C PHE A 225 -6.72 -0.50 8.41
N TYR A 226 -7.77 0.14 8.92
CA TYR A 226 -8.08 0.19 10.34
C TYR A 226 -8.21 -1.22 10.94
N THR A 227 -9.09 -2.04 10.35
CA THR A 227 -9.37 -3.41 10.83
C THR A 227 -8.15 -4.32 10.72
N LEU A 228 -7.35 -4.21 9.66
CA LEU A 228 -6.06 -4.91 9.52
C LEU A 228 -5.04 -4.49 10.59
N ARG A 229 -5.02 -3.22 11.00
CA ARG A 229 -4.10 -2.71 12.02
C ARG A 229 -4.44 -3.27 13.40
N ILE A 230 -5.71 -3.25 13.78
CA ILE A 230 -6.19 -3.86 15.04
C ILE A 230 -6.30 -5.39 14.97
N CYS A 231 -6.04 -5.97 13.80
CA CYS A 231 -6.04 -7.41 13.52
C CYS A 231 -7.42 -8.09 13.58
N ASP A 232 -8.51 -7.35 13.31
CA ASP A 232 -9.84 -7.92 13.08
C ASP A 232 -10.02 -8.36 11.62
N TYR A 233 -9.46 -9.53 11.29
CA TYR A 233 -9.57 -10.09 9.94
C TYR A 233 -10.96 -10.65 9.59
N LYS A 234 -11.91 -10.67 10.53
CA LYS A 234 -13.29 -11.04 10.20
C LYS A 234 -13.97 -9.83 9.59
N GLN A 235 -13.88 -8.69 10.26
CA GLN A 235 -14.44 -7.45 9.77
C GLN A 235 -13.70 -6.94 8.53
N ALA A 236 -12.36 -7.04 8.50
CA ALA A 236 -11.58 -6.66 7.31
C ALA A 236 -12.01 -7.43 6.04
N LEU A 237 -12.39 -8.71 6.17
CA LEU A 237 -12.86 -9.50 5.03
C LEU A 237 -14.20 -8.99 4.49
N VAL A 238 -15.10 -8.49 5.35
CA VAL A 238 -16.38 -7.91 4.94
C VAL A 238 -16.15 -6.67 4.08
N HIS A 239 -15.23 -5.80 4.49
CA HIS A 239 -14.86 -4.61 3.71
C HIS A 239 -14.19 -4.98 2.37
N VAL A 240 -13.31 -5.99 2.35
CA VAL A 240 -12.71 -6.51 1.12
C VAL A 240 -13.76 -7.06 0.15
N GLU A 241 -14.77 -7.78 0.65
CA GLU A 241 -15.87 -8.28 -0.18
C GLU A 241 -16.73 -7.14 -0.76
N ALA A 242 -16.94 -6.06 0.00
CA ALA A 242 -17.60 -4.85 -0.48
C ALA A 242 -16.78 -4.12 -1.56
N LEU A 243 -15.45 -4.05 -1.40
CA LEU A 243 -14.52 -3.51 -2.40
C LEU A 243 -14.60 -4.31 -3.71
N ASP A 244 -14.53 -5.64 -3.64
CA ASP A 244 -14.67 -6.52 -4.80
C ASP A 244 -16.02 -6.34 -5.51
N ALA A 245 -17.11 -6.23 -4.73
CA ALA A 245 -18.44 -6.03 -5.28
C ALA A 245 -18.53 -4.71 -6.06
N THR A 246 -17.96 -3.64 -5.50
CA THR A 246 -17.96 -2.30 -6.09
C THR A 246 -17.12 -2.26 -7.37
N LEU A 247 -15.91 -2.82 -7.35
CA LEU A 247 -15.07 -2.90 -8.55
C LEU A 247 -15.75 -3.68 -9.69
N LYS A 248 -16.44 -4.79 -9.38
CA LYS A 248 -17.22 -5.54 -10.38
C LYS A 248 -18.36 -4.73 -10.99
N VAL A 249 -19.00 -3.85 -10.22
CA VAL A 249 -20.06 -2.95 -10.73
C VAL A 249 -19.45 -1.91 -11.68
N VAL A 250 -18.34 -1.29 -11.29
CA VAL A 250 -17.61 -0.31 -12.10
C VAL A 250 -17.19 -0.91 -13.44
N SER A 251 -16.52 -2.07 -13.44
CA SER A 251 -16.06 -2.72 -14.68
C SER A 251 -17.23 -3.07 -15.62
N LYS A 252 -18.39 -3.47 -15.07
CA LYS A 252 -19.60 -3.76 -15.88
C LYS A 252 -20.23 -2.51 -16.49
N SER A 253 -20.17 -1.37 -15.80
CA SER A 253 -20.68 -0.08 -16.31
C SER A 253 -19.80 0.42 -17.47
N GLU A 254 -18.48 0.24 -17.36
CA GLU A 254 -17.51 0.62 -18.39
C GLU A 254 -17.66 -0.26 -19.65
N ALA A 255 -17.87 -1.56 -19.49
CA ALA A 255 -18.12 -2.47 -20.61
C ALA A 255 -19.40 -2.13 -21.40
N LYS A 256 -20.40 -1.49 -20.77
CA LYS A 256 -21.65 -1.05 -21.43
C LYS A 256 -21.55 0.30 -22.14
N THR A 257 -20.53 1.10 -21.82
CA THR A 257 -20.35 2.47 -22.34
C THR A 257 -19.39 2.55 -23.54
N LEU A 258 -18.72 1.46 -23.92
CA LEU A 258 -18.01 1.33 -25.20
C LEU A 258 -19.04 1.20 -26.35
N PRO A 259 -19.18 2.18 -27.27
CA PRO A 259 -20.20 2.11 -28.32
C PRO A 259 -19.83 1.10 -29.41
N ALA A 260 -20.84 0.38 -29.88
CA ALA A 260 -20.82 -0.53 -31.02
C ALA A 260 -20.60 0.14 -32.40
N GLU A 261 -19.93 1.30 -32.48
CA GLU A 261 -19.73 2.08 -33.71
C GLU A 261 -18.38 1.88 -34.40
N GLN A 262 -17.53 0.95 -33.95
CA GLN A 262 -16.29 0.60 -34.66
C GLN A 262 -16.34 -0.73 -35.44
N LEU A 263 -17.50 -1.39 -35.52
CA LEU A 263 -17.62 -2.72 -36.17
C LEU A 263 -18.51 -2.76 -37.44
N SER A 264 -19.05 -1.64 -37.93
CA SER A 264 -19.88 -1.62 -39.15
C SER A 264 -19.29 -0.86 -40.35
N GLY A 265 -18.01 -0.45 -40.30
CA GLY A 265 -17.33 0.27 -41.39
C GLY A 265 -16.40 -0.55 -42.29
N SER A 266 -16.28 -1.87 -42.08
CA SER A 266 -15.28 -2.69 -42.80
C SER A 266 -15.90 -3.83 -43.62
N ARG A 267 -16.87 -3.52 -44.50
CA ARG A 267 -17.27 -4.43 -45.58
C ARG A 267 -17.76 -3.65 -46.80
N LYS A 268 -16.80 -3.11 -47.56
CA LYS A 268 -16.72 -3.07 -49.03
C LYS A 268 -15.79 -1.95 -49.47
N ARG A 269 -14.59 -2.30 -49.90
CA ARG A 269 -13.90 -1.88 -51.15
C ARG A 269 -12.44 -2.31 -51.07
N GLN A 270 -12.18 -3.53 -51.54
CA GLN A 270 -10.90 -3.84 -52.17
C GLN A 270 -10.95 -3.29 -53.59
N SER A 271 -10.02 -2.41 -53.95
CA SER A 271 -9.26 -2.50 -55.21
C SER A 271 -8.32 -1.30 -55.38
N GLN A 272 -7.04 -1.64 -55.58
CA GLN A 272 -5.97 -0.90 -56.27
C GLN A 272 -5.20 0.21 -55.51
N GLY A 273 -3.86 0.07 -55.53
CA GLY A 273 -2.90 1.18 -55.40
C GLY A 273 -1.76 0.93 -54.42
N GLN A 274 -0.52 0.92 -54.92
CA GLN A 274 0.77 0.65 -54.26
C GLN A 274 1.32 1.83 -53.43
N SER A 275 2.44 1.55 -52.71
CA SER A 275 3.48 2.44 -52.12
C SER A 275 3.04 3.36 -50.97
N GLU A 276 3.77 3.65 -49.90
CA GLU A 276 5.15 3.45 -49.41
C GLU A 276 5.05 3.62 -47.87
N GLY A 277 5.68 2.78 -47.05
CA GLY A 277 6.79 3.21 -46.20
C GLY A 277 6.42 4.22 -45.09
N GLU A 278 6.00 3.75 -43.90
CA GLU A 278 6.42 4.33 -42.60
C GLU A 278 5.98 3.44 -41.42
N SER A 279 6.96 3.09 -40.60
CA SER A 279 6.86 2.29 -39.37
C SER A 279 6.10 3.03 -38.28
N ASN A 280 4.85 2.65 -38.03
CA ASN A 280 4.05 3.19 -36.93
C ASN A 280 3.83 2.10 -35.87
N SER A 281 4.87 1.82 -35.08
CA SER A 281 4.78 0.99 -33.89
C SER A 281 4.59 1.87 -32.65
N GLY A 282 3.41 1.77 -32.04
CA GLY A 282 3.26 1.89 -30.59
C GLY A 282 3.22 3.30 -30.01
N ILE A 283 2.20 4.10 -30.31
CA ILE A 283 1.77 5.17 -29.42
C ILE A 283 0.24 5.14 -29.35
N ARG A 284 -0.31 4.48 -28.32
CA ARG A 284 -1.73 4.53 -27.98
C ARG A 284 -1.95 5.56 -26.87
N ASN A 285 -2.71 6.61 -27.21
CA ASN A 285 -3.44 7.57 -26.36
C ASN A 285 -2.96 7.81 -24.91
N SER A 286 -2.24 8.92 -24.72
CA SER A 286 -1.94 9.55 -23.43
C SER A 286 -3.17 10.15 -22.72
N ASN A 287 -4.25 10.45 -23.43
CA ASN A 287 -5.52 10.89 -22.83
C ASN A 287 -6.19 9.83 -21.93
N ALA A 288 -5.78 8.56 -22.03
CA ALA A 288 -6.31 7.50 -21.20
C ALA A 288 -5.80 7.53 -19.74
N ILE A 289 -4.64 8.15 -19.47
CA ILE A 289 -3.93 7.99 -18.18
C ILE A 289 -4.56 8.84 -17.05
N PHE A 290 -5.23 9.94 -17.38
CA PHE A 290 -5.92 10.80 -16.39
C PHE A 290 -7.43 10.53 -16.31
N SER A 291 -8.04 9.98 -17.37
CA SER A 291 -9.42 9.49 -17.36
C SER A 291 -9.60 8.15 -16.63
N THR A 292 -8.53 7.59 -16.07
CA THR A 292 -8.53 6.32 -15.33
C THR A 292 -8.62 6.48 -13.82
N ASN A 293 -8.74 7.68 -13.28
CA ASN A 293 -8.84 7.88 -11.83
C ASN A 293 -10.30 7.84 -11.37
N PHE A 294 -10.51 7.45 -10.11
CA PHE A 294 -11.82 7.59 -9.48
C PHE A 294 -12.01 9.01 -8.95
N GLU A 295 -13.17 9.60 -9.21
CA GLU A 295 -13.56 10.88 -8.62
C GLU A 295 -14.08 10.66 -7.20
N LEU A 296 -13.55 11.42 -6.23
CA LEU A 296 -14.00 11.38 -4.83
C LEU A 296 -15.13 12.38 -4.54
N GLY A 297 -15.31 13.39 -5.40
CA GLY A 297 -16.33 14.42 -5.24
C GLY A 297 -16.48 15.25 -6.52
N PRO A 298 -17.47 16.15 -6.59
CA PRO A 298 -17.73 16.92 -7.79
C PRO A 298 -16.73 18.06 -7.96
N ALA A 299 -16.57 18.55 -9.20
CA ALA A 299 -15.73 19.70 -9.51
C ALA A 299 -16.10 20.95 -8.65
N PRO A 300 -15.12 21.76 -8.20
CA PRO A 300 -13.67 21.67 -8.44
C PRO A 300 -12.93 20.71 -7.50
N LEU A 301 -13.64 19.97 -6.65
CA LEU A 301 -13.09 19.05 -5.64
C LEU A 301 -12.78 17.67 -6.19
N GLY A 302 -12.91 17.47 -7.50
CA GLY A 302 -12.50 16.26 -8.20
C GLY A 302 -10.99 16.08 -8.08
N GLY A 303 -10.55 15.67 -6.89
CA GLY A 303 -9.18 15.30 -6.64
C GLY A 303 -8.88 14.03 -7.40
N GLU A 304 -7.74 14.03 -8.09
CA GLU A 304 -7.18 12.81 -8.66
C GLU A 304 -6.73 11.91 -7.50
N TRP A 305 -7.50 10.86 -7.20
CA TRP A 305 -7.08 9.78 -6.29
C TRP A 305 -6.24 8.75 -7.07
N LEU A 306 -6.08 7.54 -6.52
CA LEU A 306 -5.35 6.46 -7.17
C LEU A 306 -5.96 6.06 -8.52
N PRO A 307 -5.13 5.67 -9.50
CA PRO A 307 -5.61 5.05 -10.73
C PRO A 307 -6.45 3.80 -10.46
N LYS A 308 -7.48 3.57 -11.27
CA LYS A 308 -8.35 2.38 -11.19
C LYS A 308 -7.56 1.07 -11.13
N GLY A 309 -6.48 0.97 -11.91
CA GLY A 309 -5.57 -0.18 -11.90
C GLY A 309 -4.91 -0.38 -10.53
N ALA A 310 -4.38 0.69 -9.94
CA ALA A 310 -3.75 0.67 -8.61
C ALA A 310 -4.77 0.29 -7.52
N VAL A 311 -6.01 0.78 -7.59
CA VAL A 311 -7.08 0.41 -6.64
C VAL A 311 -7.39 -1.09 -6.74
N SER A 312 -7.50 -1.64 -7.95
CA SER A 312 -7.72 -3.09 -8.15
C SER A 312 -6.60 -3.93 -7.52
N ILE A 313 -5.35 -3.56 -7.76
CA ILE A 313 -4.17 -4.23 -7.20
C ILE A 313 -4.17 -4.14 -5.67
N LEU A 314 -4.54 -2.97 -5.12
CA LEU A 314 -4.63 -2.76 -3.67
C LEU A 314 -5.70 -3.66 -3.04
N VAL A 315 -6.85 -3.85 -3.69
CA VAL A 315 -7.90 -4.77 -3.21
C VAL A 315 -7.40 -6.22 -3.21
N ASP A 316 -6.69 -6.65 -4.25
CA ASP A 316 -6.05 -7.97 -4.28
C ASP A 316 -5.05 -8.13 -3.13
N LEU A 317 -4.23 -7.11 -2.85
CA LEU A 317 -3.30 -7.10 -1.72
C LEU A 317 -4.03 -7.21 -0.36
N MET A 318 -5.09 -6.42 -0.14
CA MET A 318 -5.88 -6.48 1.10
C MET A 318 -6.51 -7.86 1.31
N ALA A 319 -7.03 -8.48 0.25
CA ALA A 319 -7.57 -9.84 0.31
C ALA A 319 -6.52 -10.85 0.75
N VAL A 320 -5.29 -10.73 0.23
CA VAL A 320 -4.14 -11.58 0.62
C VAL A 320 -3.78 -11.37 2.09
N MET A 321 -3.70 -10.11 2.54
CA MET A 321 -3.37 -9.78 3.94
C MET A 321 -4.38 -10.35 4.94
N CYS A 322 -5.67 -10.39 4.59
CA CYS A 322 -6.74 -11.00 5.40
C CYS A 322 -6.70 -12.53 5.43
N ALA A 323 -6.32 -13.15 4.30
CA ALA A 323 -6.41 -14.59 4.10
C ALA A 323 -5.13 -15.34 4.54
N ARG A 324 -3.96 -14.69 4.45
CA ARG A 324 -2.64 -15.29 4.77
C ARG A 324 -2.54 -15.81 6.21
N PRO A 325 -2.90 -15.05 7.27
CA PRO A 325 -2.81 -15.56 8.65
C PRO A 325 -3.68 -16.80 8.90
N LYS A 326 -4.78 -16.95 8.16
CA LYS A 326 -5.71 -18.08 8.25
C LYS A 326 -5.24 -19.31 7.46
N GLY A 327 -4.12 -19.21 6.73
CA GLY A 327 -3.56 -20.30 5.92
C GLY A 327 -4.31 -20.57 4.61
N TYR A 328 -5.13 -19.65 4.11
CA TYR A 328 -5.87 -19.83 2.86
C TYR A 328 -4.98 -19.57 1.62
N PHE A 329 -3.84 -20.25 1.53
CA PHE A 329 -2.78 -19.97 0.56
C PHE A 329 -3.22 -20.12 -0.90
N ASP A 330 -4.10 -21.06 -1.23
CA ASP A 330 -4.61 -21.20 -2.61
C ASP A 330 -5.41 -19.99 -3.07
N LYS A 331 -6.18 -19.37 -2.17
CA LYS A 331 -6.90 -18.12 -2.47
C LYS A 331 -5.91 -16.95 -2.59
N CYS A 332 -4.92 -16.89 -1.69
CA CYS A 332 -3.87 -15.88 -1.75
C CYS A 332 -3.10 -15.94 -3.07
N ASN A 333 -2.67 -17.12 -3.51
CA ASN A 333 -1.88 -17.29 -4.73
C ASN A 333 -2.64 -16.82 -5.98
N LYS A 334 -3.96 -17.06 -6.06
CA LYS A 334 -4.78 -16.54 -7.17
C LYS A 334 -4.81 -15.01 -7.22
N ARG A 335 -4.97 -14.37 -6.05
CA ARG A 335 -4.97 -12.92 -5.91
C ARG A 335 -3.59 -12.31 -6.15
N LEU A 336 -2.53 -12.94 -5.66
CA LEU A 336 -1.15 -12.55 -5.90
C LEU A 336 -0.80 -12.59 -7.38
N SER A 337 -1.12 -13.69 -8.08
CA SER A 337 -0.85 -13.81 -9.51
C SER A 337 -1.63 -12.77 -10.33
N SER A 338 -2.89 -12.51 -9.97
CA SER A 338 -3.71 -11.46 -10.56
C SER A 338 -3.08 -10.07 -10.37
N GLY A 339 -2.81 -9.69 -9.12
CA GLY A 339 -2.26 -8.38 -8.78
C GLY A 339 -0.86 -8.14 -9.33
N ILE A 340 0.03 -9.15 -9.31
CA ILE A 340 1.39 -9.04 -9.86
C ILE A 340 1.34 -8.85 -11.38
N SER A 341 0.54 -9.65 -12.09
CA SER A 341 0.38 -9.50 -13.55
C SER A 341 -0.17 -8.12 -13.89
N GLN A 342 -1.20 -7.67 -13.18
CA GLN A 342 -1.81 -6.37 -13.42
C GLN A 342 -0.82 -5.22 -13.13
N ALA A 343 -0.05 -5.29 -12.05
CA ALA A 343 0.97 -4.29 -11.74
C ALA A 343 2.06 -4.23 -12.84
N GLN A 344 2.53 -5.38 -13.30
CA GLN A 344 3.51 -5.47 -14.39
C GLN A 344 2.96 -4.94 -15.72
N ASP A 345 1.70 -5.24 -16.05
CA ASP A 345 1.04 -4.73 -17.25
C ASP A 345 0.90 -3.19 -17.20
N GLU A 346 0.53 -2.61 -16.06
CA GLU A 346 0.47 -1.15 -15.89
C GLU A 346 1.86 -0.50 -15.97
N LEU A 347 2.88 -1.10 -15.36
CA LEU A 347 4.26 -0.64 -15.47
C LEU A 347 4.76 -0.69 -16.93
N GLN A 348 4.41 -1.75 -17.67
CA GLN A 348 4.77 -1.87 -19.08
C GLN A 348 4.11 -0.78 -19.94
N LYS A 349 2.85 -0.43 -19.65
CA LYS A 349 2.16 0.70 -20.32
C LYS A 349 2.85 2.04 -20.06
N LEU A 350 3.47 2.20 -18.90
CA LEU A 350 4.25 3.38 -18.52
C LEU A 350 5.68 3.37 -19.10
N GLY A 351 6.04 2.36 -19.90
CA GLY A 351 7.36 2.23 -20.52
C GLY A 351 8.43 1.57 -19.64
N ILE A 352 8.05 1.09 -18.45
CA ILE A 352 8.95 0.37 -17.55
C ILE A 352 9.04 -1.08 -18.00
N THR A 353 9.98 -1.33 -18.90
CA THR A 353 10.32 -2.68 -19.39
C THR A 353 11.40 -3.32 -18.51
N THR A 354 11.82 -4.54 -18.82
CA THR A 354 12.79 -5.32 -18.01
C THR A 354 14.17 -4.68 -17.88
N SER A 355 14.55 -3.75 -18.77
CA SER A 355 15.85 -3.06 -18.73
C SER A 355 15.78 -1.62 -18.24
N ALA A 356 14.59 -1.06 -18.01
CA ALA A 356 14.43 0.33 -17.62
C ALA A 356 14.99 0.57 -16.21
N THR A 357 15.73 1.67 -16.04
CA THR A 357 16.25 2.12 -14.74
C THR A 357 15.58 3.41 -14.31
N GLU A 358 15.78 3.81 -13.05
CA GLU A 358 15.20 5.05 -12.52
C GLU A 358 15.57 6.29 -13.34
N VAL A 359 16.79 6.32 -13.90
CA VAL A 359 17.29 7.43 -14.73
C VAL A 359 16.52 7.56 -16.05
N ASP A 360 15.92 6.47 -16.52
CA ASP A 360 15.15 6.43 -17.76
C ASP A 360 13.70 6.92 -17.55
N LEU A 361 13.28 7.13 -16.30
CA LEU A 361 11.92 7.58 -15.97
C LEU A 361 11.74 9.07 -16.25
N GLN A 362 10.67 9.39 -16.97
CA GLN A 362 10.23 10.78 -17.07
C GLN A 362 9.64 11.26 -15.72
N HIS A 363 9.92 12.51 -15.34
CA HIS A 363 9.54 13.06 -14.03
C HIS A 363 8.04 12.92 -13.68
N TRP A 364 7.14 13.02 -14.67
CA TRP A 364 5.69 12.83 -14.47
C TRP A 364 5.31 11.36 -14.21
N ALA A 365 6.07 10.41 -14.77
CA ALA A 365 5.86 8.99 -14.60
C ALA A 365 6.38 8.48 -13.26
N ILE A 366 7.30 9.19 -12.58
CA ILE A 366 7.89 8.79 -11.30
C ILE A 366 6.81 8.51 -10.25
N TRP A 367 5.83 9.40 -10.10
CA TRP A 367 4.79 9.27 -9.09
C TRP A 367 3.84 8.10 -9.36
N VAL A 368 3.34 8.00 -10.59
CA VAL A 368 2.39 6.93 -10.97
C VAL A 368 3.09 5.57 -10.99
N SER A 369 4.31 5.51 -11.53
CA SER A 369 5.13 4.29 -11.52
C SER A 369 5.52 3.88 -10.11
N GLY A 370 5.84 4.85 -9.25
CA GLY A 370 6.16 4.61 -7.85
C GLY A 370 5.02 3.92 -7.11
N VAL A 371 3.77 4.33 -7.34
CA VAL A 371 2.59 3.64 -6.78
C VAL A 371 2.57 2.17 -7.19
N TYR A 372 2.72 1.88 -8.48
CA TYR A 372 2.69 0.49 -8.97
C TYR A 372 3.90 -0.34 -8.52
N LEU A 373 5.10 0.24 -8.46
CA LEU A 373 6.30 -0.43 -7.97
C LEU A 373 6.17 -0.77 -6.48
N ILE A 374 5.68 0.16 -5.65
CA ILE A 374 5.43 -0.10 -4.23
C ILE A 374 4.40 -1.22 -4.07
N LEU A 375 3.27 -1.16 -4.77
CA LEU A 375 2.25 -2.22 -4.71
C LEU A 375 2.80 -3.58 -5.17
N LEU A 376 3.62 -3.60 -6.22
CA LEU A 376 4.28 -4.81 -6.70
C LEU A 376 5.20 -5.41 -5.62
N LEU A 377 6.03 -4.59 -4.97
CA LEU A 377 6.91 -5.05 -3.89
C LEU A 377 6.11 -5.60 -2.70
N GLN A 378 4.98 -4.98 -2.34
CA GLN A 378 4.10 -5.45 -1.27
C GLN A 378 3.42 -6.80 -1.60
N LEU A 379 3.10 -7.03 -2.88
CA LEU A 379 2.59 -8.33 -3.34
C LEU A 379 3.69 -9.40 -3.29
N ILE A 380 4.90 -9.07 -3.77
CA ILE A 380 6.05 -9.98 -3.73
C ILE A 380 6.42 -10.32 -2.28
N GLU A 381 6.38 -9.36 -1.36
CA GLU A 381 6.57 -9.59 0.07
C GLU A 381 5.64 -10.69 0.59
N ASN A 382 4.33 -10.55 0.36
CA ASN A 382 3.36 -11.54 0.81
C ASN A 382 3.54 -12.90 0.15
N LYS A 383 3.99 -12.92 -1.12
CA LYS A 383 4.34 -14.15 -1.83
C LYS A 383 5.52 -14.87 -1.18
N VAL A 384 6.62 -14.16 -0.92
CA VAL A 384 7.81 -14.71 -0.23
C VAL A 384 7.43 -15.29 1.13
N ILE A 385 6.65 -14.57 1.93
CA ILE A 385 6.26 -15.06 3.26
C ILE A 385 5.44 -16.36 3.16
N ILE A 386 4.50 -16.46 2.21
CA ILE A 386 3.71 -17.69 2.01
C ILE A 386 4.62 -18.85 1.57
N GLU A 387 5.56 -18.60 0.66
CA GLU A 387 6.50 -19.61 0.16
C GLU A 387 7.43 -20.11 1.28
N LEU A 388 7.91 -19.21 2.14
CA LEU A 388 8.69 -19.56 3.33
C LEU A 388 7.87 -20.41 4.32
N THR A 389 6.62 -20.01 4.64
CA THR A 389 5.75 -20.79 5.54
C THR A 389 5.49 -22.20 5.01
N ARG A 390 5.36 -22.36 3.69
CA ARG A 390 5.15 -23.66 3.04
C ARG A 390 6.43 -24.48 2.82
N THR A 391 7.58 -23.98 3.26
CA THR A 391 8.88 -24.63 3.05
C THR A 391 9.24 -24.79 1.55
N GLU A 392 8.77 -23.86 0.71
CA GLU A 392 9.06 -23.80 -0.74
C GLU A 392 10.20 -22.81 -1.00
N PHE A 393 11.37 -23.08 -0.42
CA PHE A 393 12.51 -22.16 -0.37
C PHE A 393 13.04 -21.73 -1.74
N SER A 394 12.95 -22.61 -2.75
CA SER A 394 13.37 -22.30 -4.11
C SER A 394 12.51 -21.21 -4.76
N GLU A 395 11.20 -21.23 -4.53
CA GLU A 395 10.29 -20.21 -5.04
C GLU A 395 10.45 -18.90 -4.26
N ALA A 396 10.60 -18.99 -2.93
CA ALA A 396 10.92 -17.83 -2.09
C ALA A 396 12.20 -17.13 -2.55
N GLN A 397 13.25 -17.89 -2.88
CA GLN A 397 14.51 -17.36 -3.42
C GLN A 397 14.29 -16.62 -4.74
N LYS A 398 13.53 -17.20 -5.69
CA LYS A 398 13.22 -16.54 -6.97
C LYS A 398 12.45 -15.23 -6.78
N SER A 399 11.43 -15.24 -5.92
CA SER A 399 10.63 -14.07 -5.58
C SER A 399 11.48 -12.98 -4.92
N LEU A 400 12.42 -13.35 -4.04
CA LEU A 400 13.37 -12.41 -3.43
C LEU A 400 14.34 -11.81 -4.44
N VAL A 401 14.91 -12.62 -5.34
CA VAL A 401 15.78 -12.11 -6.42
C VAL A 401 15.03 -11.11 -7.29
N GLN A 402 13.77 -11.40 -7.63
CA GLN A 402 12.91 -10.46 -8.36
C GLN A 402 12.71 -9.15 -7.58
N MET A 403 12.48 -9.22 -6.27
CA MET A 403 12.32 -8.03 -5.43
C MET A 403 13.59 -7.17 -5.39
N LEU A 404 14.75 -7.81 -5.26
CA LEU A 404 16.06 -7.14 -5.26
C LEU A 404 16.39 -6.51 -6.62
N ASP A 405 16.02 -7.16 -7.74
CA ASP A 405 16.18 -6.58 -9.08
C ASP A 405 15.39 -5.26 -9.21
N TRP A 406 14.12 -5.26 -8.81
CA TRP A 406 13.30 -4.04 -8.82
C TRP A 406 13.88 -2.95 -7.93
N PHE A 407 14.33 -3.29 -6.72
CA PHE A 407 14.94 -2.33 -5.81
C PHE A 407 16.23 -1.73 -6.38
N ASN A 408 17.11 -2.55 -6.93
CA ASN A 408 18.37 -2.09 -7.53
C ASN A 408 18.15 -1.18 -8.75
N ARG A 409 17.06 -1.39 -9.49
CA ARG A 409 16.71 -0.57 -10.66
C ARG A 409 16.03 0.75 -10.29
N PHE A 410 15.32 0.81 -9.15
CA PHE A 410 14.56 1.97 -8.68
C PHE A 410 14.82 2.30 -7.19
N PRO A 411 16.08 2.53 -6.78
CA PRO A 411 16.46 2.63 -5.38
C PRO A 411 15.87 3.86 -4.66
N THR A 412 15.73 5.01 -5.31
CA THR A 412 15.18 6.21 -4.65
C THR A 412 13.69 6.08 -4.46
N ILE A 413 12.98 5.54 -5.46
CA ILE A 413 11.53 5.35 -5.42
C ILE A 413 11.16 4.29 -4.36
N LEU A 414 11.96 3.22 -4.28
CA LEU A 414 11.71 2.08 -3.40
C LEU A 414 12.50 2.14 -2.09
N GLN A 415 13.12 3.27 -1.77
CA GLN A 415 13.89 3.45 -0.54
C GLN A 415 13.06 3.08 0.71
N GLY A 416 11.77 3.43 0.73
CA GLY A 416 10.86 3.07 1.82
C GLY A 416 10.62 1.56 1.99
N CYS A 417 10.96 0.74 1.01
CA CYS A 417 10.84 -0.73 1.05
C CYS A 417 12.11 -1.42 1.56
N GLU A 418 13.22 -0.71 1.74
CA GLU A 418 14.51 -1.28 2.15
C GLU A 418 14.41 -2.04 3.48
N THR A 419 13.67 -1.49 4.45
CA THR A 419 13.37 -2.16 5.73
C THR A 419 12.67 -3.51 5.52
N THR A 420 11.67 -3.54 4.64
CA THR A 420 10.91 -4.77 4.32
C THR A 420 11.80 -5.80 3.65
N ILE A 421 12.70 -5.38 2.75
CA ILE A 421 13.65 -6.28 2.09
C ILE A 421 14.56 -6.92 3.14
N HIS A 422 15.17 -6.15 4.04
CA HIS A 422 15.98 -6.71 5.12
C HIS A 422 15.19 -7.68 6.01
N MET A 423 13.94 -7.37 6.33
CA MET A 423 13.07 -8.29 7.07
C MET A 423 12.86 -9.62 6.35
N LEU A 424 12.57 -9.59 5.04
CA LEU A 424 12.36 -10.80 4.26
C LEU A 424 13.64 -11.61 4.07
N VAL A 425 14.77 -10.95 3.84
CA VAL A 425 16.09 -11.62 3.78
C VAL A 425 16.42 -12.25 5.13
N GLY A 426 16.13 -11.57 6.24
CA GLY A 426 16.25 -12.11 7.59
C GLY A 426 15.38 -13.34 7.80
N HIS A 427 14.11 -13.31 7.38
CA HIS A 427 13.23 -14.47 7.44
C HIS A 427 13.72 -15.64 6.59
N TYR A 428 14.18 -15.37 5.37
CA TYR A 428 14.78 -16.37 4.48
C TYR A 428 16.03 -17.01 5.10
N ALA A 429 16.96 -16.20 5.60
CA ALA A 429 18.17 -16.66 6.27
C ALA A 429 17.83 -17.53 7.50
N HIS A 430 16.87 -17.08 8.32
CA HIS A 430 16.40 -17.81 9.50
C HIS A 430 15.80 -19.17 9.10
N SER A 431 14.95 -19.22 8.08
CA SER A 431 14.34 -20.47 7.59
C SER A 431 15.35 -21.49 7.05
N LEU A 432 16.52 -21.02 6.59
CA LEU A 432 17.62 -21.88 6.12
C LEU A 432 18.64 -22.23 7.22
N GLY A 433 18.45 -21.75 8.45
CA GLY A 433 19.35 -21.98 9.57
C GLY A 433 20.59 -21.07 9.60
N CYS A 434 20.63 -20.02 8.77
CA CYS A 434 21.69 -19.00 8.76
C CYS A 434 21.35 -17.92 9.80
N PHE A 435 21.39 -18.29 11.09
CA PHE A 435 20.83 -17.46 12.17
C PHE A 435 21.62 -16.17 12.45
N SER A 436 22.93 -16.17 12.21
CA SER A 436 23.79 -15.00 12.41
C SER A 436 23.50 -13.90 11.38
N GLU A 437 23.38 -14.30 10.12
CA GLU A 437 23.00 -13.43 9.00
C GLU A 437 21.56 -12.92 9.19
N ALA A 438 20.65 -13.79 9.63
CA ALA A 438 19.27 -13.41 9.94
C ALA A 438 19.20 -12.31 11.00
N ALA A 439 19.90 -12.49 12.13
CA ALA A 439 19.94 -11.51 13.21
C ALA A 439 20.51 -10.15 12.75
N THR A 440 21.52 -10.18 11.88
CA THR A 440 22.15 -8.97 11.30
C THR A 440 21.15 -8.19 10.45
N HIS A 441 20.44 -8.85 9.53
CA HIS A 441 19.43 -8.17 8.70
C HIS A 441 18.25 -7.65 9.51
N PHE A 442 17.80 -8.38 10.54
CA PHE A 442 16.74 -7.88 11.42
C PHE A 442 17.18 -6.62 12.18
N GLN A 443 18.44 -6.54 12.62
CA GLN A 443 18.96 -5.33 13.27
C GLN A 443 19.07 -4.15 12.29
N GLU A 444 19.50 -4.41 11.06
CA GLU A 444 19.55 -3.37 10.03
C GLU A 444 18.16 -2.85 9.68
N ALA A 445 17.16 -3.73 9.56
CA ALA A 445 15.76 -3.32 9.42
C ALA A 445 15.28 -2.47 10.61
N ALA A 446 15.67 -2.82 11.84
CA ALA A 446 15.32 -2.03 13.03
C ALA A 446 15.95 -0.62 13.01
N ARG A 447 17.13 -0.47 12.40
CA ARG A 447 17.83 0.82 12.26
C ARG A 447 17.18 1.72 11.22
N LEU A 448 16.66 1.14 10.14
CA LEU A 448 16.10 1.88 9.00
C LEU A 448 14.67 2.37 9.24
N THR A 449 13.88 1.69 10.07
CA THR A 449 12.47 2.04 10.28
C THR A 449 12.26 3.05 11.40
N GLU A 450 11.33 3.99 11.20
CA GLU A 450 10.86 4.93 12.24
C GLU A 450 9.68 4.37 13.05
N SER A 451 9.05 3.28 12.58
CA SER A 451 7.87 2.71 13.22
C SER A 451 8.25 1.87 14.45
N LYS A 452 7.89 2.34 15.64
CA LYS A 452 8.16 1.62 16.91
C LYS A 452 7.65 0.17 16.91
N GLY A 453 6.49 -0.08 16.29
CA GLY A 453 5.93 -1.43 16.20
C GLY A 453 6.77 -2.35 15.31
N LEU A 454 7.23 -1.84 14.15
CA LEU A 454 8.11 -2.59 13.27
C LEU A 454 9.50 -2.80 13.88
N GLN A 455 10.07 -1.77 14.52
CA GLN A 455 11.32 -1.88 15.28
C GLN A 455 11.24 -3.00 16.33
N ALA A 456 10.15 -3.06 17.09
CA ALA A 456 9.93 -4.13 18.06
C ALA A 456 9.87 -5.52 17.40
N MET A 457 9.16 -5.66 16.28
CA MET A 457 9.10 -6.91 15.53
C MET A 457 10.49 -7.34 15.02
N CYS A 458 11.27 -6.43 14.44
CA CYS A 458 12.64 -6.68 14.01
C CYS A 458 13.50 -7.22 15.17
N GLN A 459 13.47 -6.55 16.32
CA GLN A 459 14.22 -6.95 17.51
C GLN A 459 13.77 -8.31 18.07
N ILE A 460 12.47 -8.59 18.06
CA ILE A 460 11.93 -9.90 18.46
C ILE A 460 12.47 -11.01 17.54
N TYR A 461 12.47 -10.80 16.22
CA TYR A 461 12.98 -11.80 15.27
C TYR A 461 14.49 -11.98 15.36
N ALA A 462 15.24 -10.91 15.60
CA ALA A 462 16.67 -10.99 15.90
C ALA A 462 16.92 -11.83 17.16
N ALA A 463 16.17 -11.58 18.24
CA ALA A 463 16.29 -12.33 19.48
C ALA A 463 15.95 -13.82 19.31
N ILE A 464 14.92 -14.16 18.53
CA ILE A 464 14.60 -15.56 18.19
C ILE A 464 15.76 -16.22 17.44
N SER A 465 16.38 -15.50 16.50
CA SER A 465 17.55 -16.02 15.78
C SER A 465 18.74 -16.28 16.71
N TYR A 466 19.01 -15.37 17.65
CA TYR A 466 20.04 -15.56 18.68
C TYR A 466 19.76 -16.75 19.61
N ILE A 467 18.50 -16.97 19.99
CA ILE A 467 18.08 -18.14 20.78
C ILE A 467 18.38 -19.45 20.03
N CYS A 468 18.24 -19.45 18.71
CA CYS A 468 18.54 -20.60 17.86
C CYS A 468 20.04 -20.89 17.74
N ILE A 469 20.91 -19.87 17.82
CA ILE A 469 22.38 -20.05 17.85
C ILE A 469 22.79 -20.75 19.16
N GLY A 470 22.27 -20.27 20.29
CA GLY A 470 22.32 -20.97 21.58
C GLY A 470 23.65 -20.88 22.35
N ASP A 471 24.62 -20.08 21.91
CA ASP A 471 25.79 -19.75 22.73
C ASP A 471 25.44 -18.76 23.85
N ALA A 472 26.35 -18.59 24.82
CA ALA A 472 26.11 -17.76 26.00
C ALA A 472 25.96 -16.27 25.64
N ASP A 473 26.75 -15.78 24.68
CA ASP A 473 26.74 -14.37 24.26
C ASP A 473 25.43 -14.07 23.50
N SER A 474 25.04 -14.92 22.55
CA SER A 474 23.76 -14.82 21.83
C SER A 474 22.56 -14.90 22.77
N SER A 475 22.61 -15.77 23.78
CA SER A 475 21.53 -15.88 24.77
C SER A 475 21.38 -14.60 25.61
N SER A 476 22.50 -13.94 25.96
CA SER A 476 22.48 -12.63 26.61
C SER A 476 21.89 -11.55 25.69
N LEU A 477 22.32 -11.51 24.43
CA LEU A 477 21.80 -10.55 23.44
C LEU A 477 20.29 -10.71 23.24
N ALA A 478 19.78 -11.94 23.17
CA ALA A 478 18.35 -12.20 23.06
C ALA A 478 17.55 -11.65 24.27
N LEU A 479 18.10 -11.77 25.48
CA LEU A 479 17.49 -11.22 26.70
C LEU A 479 17.45 -9.69 26.68
N ASP A 480 18.55 -9.07 26.28
CA ASP A 480 18.68 -7.61 26.20
C ASP A 480 17.71 -7.00 25.19
N LEU A 481 17.46 -7.70 24.07
CA LEU A 481 16.49 -7.28 23.07
C LEU A 481 15.03 -7.46 23.52
N ILE A 482 14.68 -8.62 24.11
CA ILE A 482 13.28 -8.92 24.47
C ILE A 482 12.82 -8.17 25.72
N GLY A 483 13.70 -7.98 26.71
CA GLY A 483 13.36 -7.42 28.02
C GLY A 483 12.65 -6.05 27.95
N PRO A 484 13.21 -5.05 27.24
CA PRO A 484 12.56 -3.74 27.08
C PRO A 484 11.20 -3.82 26.40
N ILE A 485 11.07 -4.60 25.32
CA ILE A 485 9.84 -4.75 24.54
C ILE A 485 8.74 -5.40 25.37
N TYR A 486 9.09 -6.42 26.16
CA TYR A 486 8.15 -7.11 27.03
C TYR A 486 7.62 -6.18 28.12
N ARG A 487 8.46 -5.32 28.71
CA ARG A 487 8.02 -4.31 29.69
C ARG A 487 7.06 -3.28 29.11
N SER A 488 7.12 -3.02 27.81
CA SER A 488 6.23 -2.11 27.09
C SER A 488 5.11 -2.83 26.32
N VAL A 489 4.83 -4.11 26.60
CA VAL A 489 3.90 -4.91 25.79
C VAL A 489 2.49 -4.29 25.70
N ASP A 490 2.01 -3.71 26.81
CA ASP A 490 0.67 -3.11 26.87
C ASP A 490 0.56 -1.80 26.06
N SER A 491 1.69 -1.16 25.75
CA SER A 491 1.72 0.06 24.94
C SER A 491 1.49 -0.18 23.45
N PHE A 492 1.62 -1.42 22.97
CA PHE A 492 1.37 -1.73 21.57
C PHE A 492 -0.13 -1.71 21.26
N VAL A 493 -0.48 -1.00 20.18
CA VAL A 493 -1.84 -1.01 19.62
C VAL A 493 -2.15 -2.37 18.97
N GLY A 494 -1.22 -2.88 18.16
CA GLY A 494 -1.40 -4.10 17.38
C GLY A 494 -1.30 -5.37 18.21
N LEU A 495 -2.10 -6.38 17.84
CA LEU A 495 -2.00 -7.71 18.44
C LEU A 495 -0.74 -8.46 17.97
N ARG A 496 -0.15 -8.09 16.83
CA ARG A 496 1.02 -8.78 16.25
C ARG A 496 2.26 -8.65 17.14
N GLU A 497 2.56 -7.43 17.54
CA GLU A 497 3.71 -7.11 18.39
C GLU A 497 3.57 -7.79 19.76
N LYS A 498 2.35 -7.73 20.33
CA LYS A 498 2.02 -8.41 21.59
C LYS A 498 2.24 -9.92 21.47
N THR A 499 1.58 -10.59 20.53
CA THR A 499 1.68 -12.05 20.42
C THR A 499 3.08 -12.51 20.06
N ALA A 500 3.86 -11.74 19.30
CA ALA A 500 5.26 -12.07 19.03
C ALA A 500 6.15 -11.96 20.27
N VAL A 501 6.01 -10.88 21.07
CA VAL A 501 6.85 -10.72 22.28
C VAL A 501 6.50 -11.72 23.37
N TRP A 502 5.22 -12.04 23.57
CA TRP A 502 4.81 -13.09 24.52
C TRP A 502 5.38 -14.46 24.13
N PHE A 503 5.45 -14.75 22.82
CA PHE A 503 6.05 -15.98 22.30
C PHE A 503 7.54 -16.01 22.61
N ALA A 504 8.29 -15.00 22.18
CA ALA A 504 9.73 -14.92 22.37
C ALA A 504 10.12 -14.91 23.86
N ALA A 505 9.42 -14.14 24.69
CA ALA A 505 9.62 -14.12 26.14
C ALA A 505 9.33 -15.48 26.79
N GLY A 506 8.33 -16.22 26.30
CA GLY A 506 8.04 -17.58 26.75
C GLY A 506 9.16 -18.56 26.40
N VAL A 507 9.67 -18.51 25.16
CA VAL A 507 10.81 -19.34 24.72
C VAL A 507 12.08 -19.05 25.51
N VAL A 508 12.35 -17.77 25.82
CA VAL A 508 13.47 -17.39 26.70
C VAL A 508 13.33 -18.01 28.08
N GLN A 509 12.14 -17.99 28.69
CA GLN A 509 11.93 -18.61 30.01
C GLN A 509 12.08 -20.14 29.97
N MET A 510 11.74 -20.77 28.85
CA MET A 510 12.00 -22.21 28.64
C MET A 510 13.50 -22.51 28.71
N LYS A 511 14.32 -21.70 28.03
CA LYS A 511 15.78 -21.82 28.03
C LYS A 511 16.40 -21.56 29.41
N GLN A 512 15.78 -20.70 30.22
CA GLN A 512 16.18 -20.45 31.60
C GLN A 512 15.67 -21.51 32.61
N HIS A 513 15.00 -22.57 32.15
CA HIS A 513 14.37 -23.60 32.98
C HIS A 513 13.26 -23.10 33.93
N ASN A 514 12.71 -21.90 33.68
CA ASN A 514 11.59 -21.33 34.43
C ASN A 514 10.25 -21.79 33.83
N LEU A 515 9.96 -23.09 33.94
CA LEU A 515 8.84 -23.75 33.22
C LEU A 515 7.45 -23.15 33.53
N GLN A 516 7.20 -22.77 34.79
CA GLN A 516 5.89 -22.22 35.21
C GLN A 516 5.64 -20.83 34.60
N GLU A 517 6.65 -19.97 34.62
CA GLU A 517 6.57 -18.63 34.04
C GLU A 517 6.47 -18.69 32.51
N ALA A 518 7.23 -19.60 31.88
CA ALA A 518 7.10 -19.89 30.46
C ALA A 518 5.67 -20.28 30.08
N ARG A 519 5.08 -21.23 30.81
CA ARG A 519 3.70 -21.69 30.56
C ARG A 519 2.67 -20.56 30.69
N SER A 520 2.80 -19.73 31.73
CA SER A 520 1.94 -18.56 31.94
C SER A 520 2.01 -17.60 30.75
N ARG A 521 3.22 -17.21 30.34
CA ARG A 521 3.44 -16.30 29.21
C ARG A 521 2.91 -16.85 27.89
N LEU A 522 3.22 -18.10 27.60
CA LEU A 522 2.79 -18.75 26.37
C LEU A 522 1.27 -18.94 26.31
N SER A 523 0.63 -19.28 27.43
CA SER A 523 -0.83 -19.45 27.49
C SER A 523 -1.60 -18.14 27.25
N ASN A 524 -1.10 -17.04 27.82
CA ASN A 524 -1.65 -15.70 27.58
C ASN A 524 -1.52 -15.30 26.10
N GLY A 525 -0.32 -15.48 25.53
CA GLY A 525 -0.06 -15.22 24.12
C GLY A 525 -0.90 -16.08 23.17
N LEU A 526 -1.03 -17.38 23.44
CA LEU A 526 -1.87 -18.30 22.67
C LEU A 526 -3.34 -17.90 22.69
N THR A 527 -3.86 -17.49 23.86
CA THR A 527 -5.27 -17.09 24.00
C THR A 527 -5.61 -15.92 23.07
N ILE A 528 -4.74 -14.90 23.03
CA ILE A 528 -4.89 -13.74 22.13
C ILE A 528 -4.74 -14.17 20.67
N THR A 529 -3.70 -14.95 20.36
CA THR A 529 -3.37 -15.41 19.00
C THR A 529 -4.52 -16.23 18.41
N HIS A 530 -5.11 -17.16 19.17
CA HIS A 530 -6.18 -18.03 18.71
C HIS A 530 -7.54 -17.34 18.64
N LYS A 531 -7.92 -16.59 19.69
CA LYS A 531 -9.28 -16.01 19.78
C LYS A 531 -9.45 -14.73 18.96
N GLN A 532 -8.42 -13.88 18.91
CA GLN A 532 -8.52 -12.55 18.32
C GLN A 532 -7.78 -12.48 16.98
N TRP A 533 -6.52 -12.92 16.93
CA TRP A 533 -5.69 -12.74 15.73
C TRP A 533 -5.95 -13.78 14.63
N GLY A 534 -6.18 -15.03 14.99
CA GLY A 534 -6.46 -16.12 14.04
C GLY A 534 -5.27 -16.53 13.16
N ASN A 535 -4.03 -16.24 13.56
CA ASN A 535 -2.84 -16.71 12.85
C ASN A 535 -2.54 -18.17 13.20
N ILE A 536 -2.87 -19.08 12.28
CA ILE A 536 -2.77 -20.51 12.55
C ILE A 536 -1.32 -21.03 12.60
N GLN A 537 -0.37 -20.34 11.96
CA GLN A 537 1.05 -20.68 12.05
C GLN A 537 1.58 -20.39 13.44
N LEU A 538 1.38 -19.18 13.95
CA LEU A 538 1.85 -18.84 15.30
C LEU A 538 1.11 -19.66 16.37
N VAL A 539 -0.19 -19.95 16.19
CA VAL A 539 -0.92 -20.87 17.08
C VAL A 539 -0.24 -22.25 17.14
N SER A 540 0.12 -22.81 15.99
CA SER A 540 0.83 -24.11 15.92
C SER A 540 2.15 -24.05 16.70
N GLN A 541 2.94 -22.99 16.51
CA GLN A 541 4.22 -22.78 17.21
C GLN A 541 4.04 -22.60 18.73
N TYR A 542 3.03 -21.84 19.18
CA TYR A 542 2.69 -21.73 20.60
C TYR A 542 2.34 -23.09 21.22
N LEU A 543 1.51 -23.87 20.53
CA LEU A 543 1.12 -25.21 20.99
C LEU A 543 2.33 -26.15 21.05
N MET A 544 3.25 -26.08 20.09
CA MET A 544 4.49 -26.87 20.12
C MET A 544 5.32 -26.58 21.38
N VAL A 545 5.59 -25.31 21.67
CA VAL A 545 6.40 -24.92 22.85
C VAL A 545 5.66 -25.23 24.16
N LEU A 546 4.34 -25.02 24.23
CA LEU A 546 3.53 -25.40 25.39
C LEU A 546 3.51 -26.92 25.62
N GLY A 547 3.47 -27.71 24.54
CA GLY A 547 3.57 -29.17 24.61
C GLY A 547 4.90 -29.62 25.19
N SER A 548 6.00 -29.02 24.74
CA SER A 548 7.34 -29.25 25.31
C SER A 548 7.40 -28.86 26.80
N SER A 549 6.82 -27.73 27.18
CA SER A 549 6.72 -27.32 28.58
C SER A 549 5.89 -28.30 29.44
N ALA A 550 4.80 -28.85 28.91
CA ALA A 550 3.96 -29.80 29.62
C ALA A 550 4.67 -31.15 29.80
N LEU A 551 5.41 -31.60 28.78
CA LEU A 551 6.26 -32.79 28.86
C LEU A 551 7.35 -32.62 29.93
N ALA A 552 8.02 -31.47 29.96
CA ALA A 552 9.02 -31.15 30.99
C ALA A 552 8.44 -31.07 32.42
N LEU A 553 7.11 -30.93 32.56
CA LEU A 553 6.38 -30.97 33.83
C LEU A 553 5.75 -32.36 34.11
N HIS A 554 6.04 -33.36 33.27
CA HIS A 554 5.49 -34.71 33.32
C HIS A 554 3.95 -34.80 33.19
N ASP A 555 3.31 -33.83 32.55
CA ASP A 555 1.88 -33.88 32.20
C ASP A 555 1.70 -34.45 30.78
N THR A 556 1.90 -35.76 30.66
CA THR A 556 1.89 -36.48 29.37
C THR A 556 0.54 -36.48 28.67
N GLY A 557 -0.57 -36.41 29.43
CA GLY A 557 -1.92 -36.35 28.88
C GLY A 557 -2.16 -35.03 28.16
N GLN A 558 -1.91 -33.91 28.84
CA GLN A 558 -2.06 -32.57 28.25
C GLN A 558 -1.08 -32.37 27.08
N ALA A 559 0.17 -32.81 27.23
CA ALA A 559 1.18 -32.67 26.19
C ALA A 559 0.75 -33.38 24.88
N LEU A 560 0.20 -34.59 24.97
CA LEU A 560 -0.24 -35.35 23.79
C LEU A 560 -1.33 -34.63 22.99
N ASP A 561 -2.35 -34.10 23.67
CA ASP A 561 -3.48 -33.43 23.01
C ASP A 561 -3.06 -32.10 22.36
N ILE A 562 -2.21 -31.33 23.05
CA ILE A 562 -1.65 -30.08 22.55
C ILE A 562 -0.77 -30.33 21.32
N LEU A 563 0.15 -31.31 21.39
CA LEU A 563 1.08 -31.62 20.30
C LEU A 563 0.34 -32.16 19.06
N LYS A 564 -0.67 -33.02 19.22
CA LYS A 564 -1.51 -33.48 18.09
C LYS A 564 -2.22 -32.32 17.38
N SER A 565 -2.74 -31.37 18.17
CA SER A 565 -3.38 -30.17 17.63
C SER A 565 -2.39 -29.30 16.85
N SER A 566 -1.18 -29.10 17.40
CA SER A 566 -0.09 -28.39 16.72
C SER A 566 0.30 -29.06 15.40
N LEU A 567 0.48 -30.39 15.40
CA LEU A 567 0.86 -31.17 14.21
C LEU A 567 -0.18 -31.05 13.09
N THR A 568 -1.47 -31.04 13.44
CA THR A 568 -2.56 -30.91 12.48
C THR A 568 -2.48 -29.57 11.76
N LEU A 569 -2.30 -28.47 12.50
CA LEU A 569 -2.15 -27.13 11.93
C LEU A 569 -0.89 -27.01 11.06
N ALA A 570 0.25 -27.54 11.53
CA ALA A 570 1.51 -27.51 10.79
C ALA A 570 1.41 -28.28 9.46
N LYS A 571 0.70 -29.42 9.44
CA LYS A 571 0.41 -30.19 8.22
C LYS A 571 -0.47 -29.41 7.25
N THR A 572 -1.52 -28.73 7.73
CA THR A 572 -2.39 -27.89 6.88
C THR A 572 -1.62 -26.77 6.20
N LEU A 573 -0.60 -26.22 6.87
CA LEU A 573 0.23 -25.13 6.35
C LEU A 573 1.39 -25.59 5.46
N HIS A 574 1.69 -26.89 5.43
CA HIS A 574 2.95 -27.42 4.90
C HIS A 574 4.20 -26.81 5.58
N ASP A 575 4.07 -26.45 6.86
CA ASP A 575 5.19 -25.95 7.68
C ASP A 575 6.00 -27.16 8.17
N VAL A 576 7.04 -27.53 7.43
CA VAL A 576 7.88 -28.70 7.72
C VAL A 576 8.73 -28.50 8.97
N PRO A 577 9.37 -27.33 9.23
CA PRO A 577 10.09 -27.09 10.47
C PRO A 577 9.24 -27.30 11.72
N THR A 578 8.02 -26.74 11.76
CA THR A 578 7.12 -26.94 12.91
C THR A 578 6.66 -28.39 13.02
N GLN A 579 6.42 -29.09 11.90
CA GLN A 579 6.13 -30.52 11.92
C GLN A 579 7.27 -31.32 12.58
N ILE A 580 8.52 -31.07 12.21
CA ILE A 580 9.68 -31.77 12.79
C ILE A 580 9.78 -31.50 14.30
N GLY A 581 9.65 -30.23 14.71
CA GLY A 581 9.67 -29.87 16.13
C GLY A 581 8.59 -30.61 16.94
N VAL A 582 7.35 -30.62 16.45
CA VAL A 582 6.25 -31.33 17.11
C VAL A 582 6.47 -32.85 17.15
N LEU A 583 7.01 -33.43 16.08
CA LEU A 583 7.31 -34.86 16.02
C LEU A 583 8.42 -35.23 17.01
N SER A 584 9.47 -34.43 17.15
CA SER A 584 10.52 -34.63 18.16
C SER A 584 9.94 -34.67 19.58
N GLU A 585 9.06 -33.73 19.92
CA GLU A 585 8.40 -33.72 21.24
C GLU A 585 7.46 -34.93 21.44
N LEU A 586 6.74 -35.35 20.39
CA LEU A 586 5.90 -36.56 20.43
C LEU A 586 6.73 -37.83 20.61
N THR A 587 7.90 -37.93 19.97
CA THR A 587 8.84 -39.06 20.14
C THR A 587 9.31 -39.13 21.60
N ALA A 588 9.69 -37.99 22.19
CA ALA A 588 10.07 -37.92 23.60
C ALA A 588 8.90 -38.32 24.54
N LEU A 589 7.68 -37.90 24.23
CA LEU A 589 6.49 -38.28 24.98
C LEU A 589 6.18 -39.77 24.90
N TYR A 590 6.27 -40.41 23.73
CA TYR A 590 6.03 -41.85 23.60
C TYR A 590 7.07 -42.69 24.35
N ARG A 591 8.30 -42.18 24.45
CA ARG A 591 9.35 -42.77 25.29
C ARG A 591 8.98 -42.74 26.77
N GLU A 592 8.47 -41.61 27.28
CA GLU A 592 8.01 -41.51 28.66
C GLU A 592 6.80 -42.40 28.96
N LEU A 593 5.90 -42.57 27.98
CA LEU A 593 4.74 -43.46 28.09
C LEU A 593 5.10 -44.95 27.96
N GLY A 594 6.30 -45.29 27.52
CA GLY A 594 6.73 -46.67 27.29
C GLY A 594 6.02 -47.36 26.12
N ASP A 595 5.68 -46.62 25.05
CA ASP A 595 5.08 -47.15 23.82
C ASP A 595 6.10 -47.19 22.67
N PRO A 596 6.96 -48.23 22.59
CA PRO A 596 8.06 -48.30 21.64
C PRO A 596 7.58 -48.41 20.18
N SER A 597 6.36 -48.92 19.95
CA SER A 597 5.80 -49.03 18.61
C SER A 597 5.49 -47.65 18.04
N LYS A 598 4.84 -46.79 18.83
CA LYS A 598 4.54 -45.41 18.41
C LYS A 598 5.78 -44.54 18.37
N GLU A 599 6.72 -44.73 19.30
CA GLU A 599 8.01 -44.03 19.29
C GLU A 599 8.75 -44.28 17.96
N LEU A 600 8.86 -45.56 17.55
CA LEU A 600 9.55 -45.92 16.31
C LEU A 600 8.86 -45.36 15.07
N GLU A 601 7.53 -45.54 14.95
CA GLU A 601 6.75 -45.02 13.81
C GLU A 601 6.90 -43.49 13.68
N ASN A 602 6.82 -42.78 14.81
CA ASN A 602 6.93 -41.33 14.83
C ASN A 602 8.34 -40.85 14.51
N SER A 603 9.37 -41.52 15.04
CA SER A 603 10.79 -41.22 14.76
C SER A 603 11.14 -41.47 13.29
N GLU A 604 10.63 -42.54 12.67
CA GLU A 604 10.81 -42.78 11.23
C GLU A 604 10.15 -41.69 10.38
N TYR A 605 8.96 -41.24 10.78
CA TYR A 605 8.27 -40.16 10.10
C TYR A 605 9.01 -38.81 10.24
N GLU A 606 9.51 -38.51 11.44
CA GLU A 606 10.37 -37.36 11.72
C GLU A 606 11.64 -37.38 10.86
N GLY A 607 12.34 -38.52 10.79
CA GLY A 607 13.55 -38.69 9.99
C GLY A 607 13.31 -38.38 8.51
N LYS A 608 12.24 -38.94 7.92
CA LYS A 608 11.85 -38.65 6.52
C LYS A 608 11.61 -37.16 6.28
N ARG A 609 10.97 -36.46 7.22
CA ARG A 609 10.72 -35.01 7.11
C ARG A 609 11.98 -34.18 7.29
N SER A 610 12.85 -34.57 8.23
CA SER A 610 14.16 -33.95 8.44
C SER A 610 15.04 -34.04 7.21
N ASP A 611 15.07 -35.21 6.56
CA ASP A 611 15.83 -35.42 5.33
C ASP A 611 15.28 -34.61 4.15
N ASP A 612 13.95 -34.56 3.97
CA ASP A 612 13.30 -33.67 2.98
C ASP A 612 13.69 -32.21 3.21
N LEU A 613 13.59 -31.71 4.45
CA LEU A 613 13.97 -30.34 4.79
C LEU A 613 15.45 -30.05 4.49
N LYS A 614 16.35 -30.94 4.93
CA LYS A 614 17.80 -30.80 4.66
C LYS A 614 18.11 -30.78 3.17
N ASN A 615 17.44 -31.61 2.38
CA ASN A 615 17.62 -31.65 0.93
C ASN A 615 17.17 -30.35 0.27
N ARG A 616 15.99 -29.82 0.66
CA ARG A 616 15.50 -28.52 0.18
C ARG A 616 16.46 -27.38 0.53
N ILE A 617 16.98 -27.34 1.76
CA ILE A 617 17.95 -26.33 2.20
C ILE A 617 19.24 -26.43 1.36
N LYS A 618 19.81 -27.63 1.22
CA LYS A 618 21.05 -27.84 0.44
C LYS A 618 20.89 -27.40 -1.01
N MET A 619 19.76 -27.71 -1.65
CA MET A 619 19.49 -27.29 -3.03
C MET A 619 19.50 -25.77 -3.18
N VAL A 620 18.91 -25.05 -2.23
CA VAL A 620 18.83 -23.58 -2.26
C VAL A 620 20.16 -22.94 -1.90
N GLN A 621 20.91 -23.49 -0.94
CA GLN A 621 22.24 -23.01 -0.56
C GLN A 621 23.28 -23.18 -1.66
N ALA A 622 23.11 -24.19 -2.53
CA ALA A 622 23.97 -24.41 -3.69
C ALA A 622 23.70 -23.44 -4.87
N SER A 623 22.62 -22.67 -4.81
CA SER A 623 22.28 -21.67 -5.84
C SER A 623 23.20 -20.46 -5.76
N ASP A 624 23.66 -19.95 -6.91
CA ASP A 624 24.52 -18.76 -6.99
C ASP A 624 23.87 -17.52 -6.34
N SER A 625 22.54 -17.45 -6.37
CA SER A 625 21.77 -16.34 -5.79
C SER A 625 21.73 -16.37 -4.24
N HIS A 626 22.10 -17.47 -3.60
CA HIS A 626 22.00 -17.57 -2.14
C HIS A 626 22.92 -16.57 -1.44
N LEU A 627 24.20 -16.56 -1.82
CA LEU A 627 25.19 -15.67 -1.22
C LEU A 627 24.94 -14.19 -1.57
N SER A 628 24.39 -13.90 -2.75
CA SER A 628 24.06 -12.52 -3.12
C SER A 628 22.90 -11.96 -2.31
N ILE A 629 21.89 -12.78 -2.00
CA ILE A 629 20.77 -12.40 -1.13
C ILE A 629 21.24 -12.14 0.30
N LEU A 630 22.05 -13.03 0.88
CA LEU A 630 22.55 -12.89 2.25
C LEU A 630 23.51 -11.70 2.46
N LYS A 631 24.11 -11.18 1.38
CA LYS A 631 25.01 -10.01 1.41
C LYS A 631 24.31 -8.71 1.02
N PHE A 632 22.99 -8.71 0.92
CA PHE A 632 22.26 -7.50 0.60
C PHE A 632 22.44 -6.46 1.72
N GLY A 633 23.07 -5.33 1.40
CA GLY A 633 23.23 -4.19 2.32
C GLY A 633 24.18 -4.41 3.51
N VAL A 634 24.93 -5.52 3.54
CA VAL A 634 25.88 -5.91 4.60
C VAL A 634 27.23 -6.24 3.97
#